data_AF-A0A7D7ZFV7-F1
#
_entry.id   AF-A0A7D7ZFV7-F1
#
_cell.length_a   1.000
_cell.length_b   1.000
_cell.length_c   1.000
_cell.angle_alpha   90.00
_cell.angle_beta   90.00
_cell.angle_gamma   90.00
#
_symmetry.space_group_name_H-M   'P 1'
#
loop_
_entity.id
_entity.type
_entity.pdbx_description
1 polymer ?
#
loop_
_entity_poly.entity_id
_entity_poly.type
_entity_poly.pdbx_seq_one_letter_code
_entity_poly.pdbx_strand_id
1 'polypeptide(L)'
;MPHRNEHTLVKSRYNEMISFEHRILSEYRIKIAKIETLAKSVITYQNPKSEEAKGASEFLDVLIDETDKFYENNGEILSNNGKKPHNRSRLTETKKWSENIESFYERNPRRRPRK
;
A
#
# COMPACT_ATOMS: atom_id res chain seq x y z
N MET A 1 -30.39 4.09 34.03
CA MET A 1 -29.30 4.59 33.16
C MET A 1 -28.19 3.56 33.14
N PRO A 2 -27.95 2.80 32.06
CA PRO A 2 -26.89 1.81 32.07
C PRO A 2 -25.55 2.54 31.98
N HIS A 3 -24.72 2.37 33.01
CA HIS A 3 -23.38 2.91 33.08
C HIS A 3 -22.53 2.18 32.03
N ARG A 4 -22.27 2.81 30.88
CA ARG A 4 -21.39 2.22 29.85
C ARG A 4 -19.95 2.28 30.35
N ASN A 5 -19.37 1.12 30.61
CA ASN A 5 -18.00 0.98 31.12
C ASN A 5 -17.00 1.60 30.14
N GLU A 6 -16.16 2.51 30.61
CA GLU A 6 -15.15 3.18 29.79
C GLU A 6 -14.15 2.18 29.16
N HIS A 7 -13.79 1.13 29.91
CA HIS A 7 -12.94 0.04 29.41
C HIS A 7 -13.51 -0.66 28.17
N THR A 8 -14.83 -0.83 28.09
CA THR A 8 -15.48 -1.42 26.91
C THR A 8 -15.43 -0.47 25.71
N LEU A 9 -15.54 0.83 25.92
CA LEU A 9 -15.42 1.83 24.85
C LEU A 9 -13.99 1.93 24.31
N VAL A 10 -12.98 1.83 25.17
CA VAL A 10 -11.56 1.82 24.77
C VAL A 10 -11.22 0.57 23.96
N LYS A 11 -11.66 -0.61 24.40
CA LYS A 11 -11.47 -1.86 23.64
C LYS A 11 -12.19 -1.85 22.29
N SER A 12 -13.41 -1.32 22.22
CA SER A 12 -14.15 -1.18 20.95
C SER A 12 -13.37 -0.30 19.96
N ARG A 13 -12.92 0.87 20.41
CA ARG A 13 -12.12 1.79 19.59
C ARG A 13 -10.81 1.16 19.12
N TYR A 14 -10.13 0.43 19.99
CA TYR A 14 -8.89 -0.27 19.62
C TYR A 14 -9.13 -1.34 18.54
N ASN A 15 -10.20 -2.13 18.66
CA ASN A 15 -10.58 -3.12 17.64
C ASN A 15 -10.98 -2.46 16.31
N GLU A 16 -11.68 -1.32 16.34
CA GLU A 16 -12.01 -0.52 15.16
C GLU A 16 -10.75 0.00 14.46
N MET A 17 -9.78 0.52 15.22
CA MET A 17 -8.49 0.99 14.70
C MET A 17 -7.70 -0.15 14.03
N ILE A 18 -7.62 -1.32 14.67
CA ILE A 18 -6.97 -2.51 14.09
C ILE A 18 -7.66 -2.93 12.79
N SER A 19 -9.00 -2.94 12.78
CA SER A 19 -9.78 -3.28 11.58
C SER A 19 -9.50 -2.31 10.42
N PHE A 20 -9.40 -1.01 10.74
CA PHE A 20 -9.10 0.02 9.76
C PHE A 20 -7.67 -0.11 9.19
N GLU A 21 -6.67 -0.32 10.04
CA GLU A 21 -5.29 -0.56 9.58
C GLU A 21 -5.20 -1.80 8.68
N HIS A 22 -5.84 -2.90 9.08
CA HIS A 22 -5.89 -4.10 8.26
C HIS A 22 -6.57 -3.87 6.91
N ARG A 23 -7.63 -3.07 6.88
CA ARG A 23 -8.30 -2.67 5.64
C ARG A 23 -7.37 -1.87 4.73
N ILE A 24 -6.65 -0.88 5.26
CA ILE A 24 -5.67 -0.12 4.48
C ILE A 24 -4.59 -1.04 3.91
N LEU A 25 -4.05 -1.94 4.73
CA LEU A 25 -3.00 -2.86 4.32
C LEU A 25 -3.47 -3.84 3.24
N SER A 26 -4.72 -4.33 3.32
CA SER A 26 -5.29 -5.24 2.34
C SER A 26 -5.61 -4.52 1.02
N GLU A 27 -6.20 -3.33 1.09
CA GLU A 27 -6.47 -2.50 -0.09
C GLU A 27 -5.17 -2.12 -0.81
N TYR A 28 -4.13 -1.73 -0.07
CA TYR A 28 -2.82 -1.43 -0.67
C TYR A 28 -2.23 -2.65 -1.38
N ARG A 29 -2.29 -3.83 -0.76
CA ARG A 29 -1.81 -5.08 -1.37
C ARG A 29 -2.54 -5.41 -2.68
N ILE A 30 -3.85 -5.18 -2.73
CA ILE A 30 -4.65 -5.40 -3.95
C ILE A 30 -4.25 -4.41 -5.05
N LYS A 31 -4.08 -3.12 -4.70
CA LYS A 31 -3.64 -2.09 -5.66
C LYS A 31 -2.30 -2.43 -6.30
N ILE A 32 -1.31 -2.83 -5.49
CA ILE A 32 0.00 -3.27 -5.99
C ILE A 32 -0.12 -4.49 -6.90
N ALA A 33 -0.90 -5.51 -6.50
CA ALA A 33 -1.09 -6.70 -7.31
C ALA A 33 -1.71 -6.39 -8.69
N LYS A 34 -2.65 -5.44 -8.76
CA LYS A 34 -3.23 -4.98 -10.03
C LYS A 34 -2.19 -4.32 -10.93
N ILE A 35 -1.36 -3.42 -10.39
CA ILE A 35 -0.25 -2.77 -11.12
C ILE A 35 0.72 -3.83 -11.67
N GLU A 36 1.18 -4.75 -10.83
CA GLU A 36 2.12 -5.79 -11.25
C GLU A 36 1.54 -6.71 -12.33
N THR A 37 0.25 -7.05 -12.21
CA THR A 37 -0.45 -7.91 -13.17
C THR A 37 -0.58 -7.22 -14.53
N LEU A 38 -1.03 -5.97 -14.55
CA LEU A 38 -1.18 -5.20 -15.78
C LEU A 38 0.18 -4.87 -16.40
N ALA A 39 1.18 -4.52 -15.59
CA ALA A 39 2.54 -4.30 -16.07
C ALA A 39 3.11 -5.54 -16.77
N LYS A 40 2.90 -6.74 -16.21
CA LYS A 40 3.31 -8.00 -16.84
C LYS A 40 2.55 -8.24 -18.14
N SER A 41 1.23 -8.06 -18.15
CA SER A 41 0.42 -8.30 -19.35
C SER A 41 0.81 -7.39 -20.51
N VAL A 42 1.12 -6.12 -20.24
CA VAL A 42 1.61 -5.17 -21.26
C VAL A 42 2.96 -5.60 -21.82
N ILE A 43 3.89 -6.07 -20.98
CA ILE A 43 5.22 -6.52 -21.43
C ILE A 43 5.13 -7.79 -22.28
N THR A 44 4.25 -8.72 -21.92
CA THR A 44 4.10 -10.00 -22.65
C THR A 44 3.16 -9.92 -23.85
N TYR A 45 2.61 -8.75 -24.14
CA TYR A 45 1.63 -8.57 -25.21
C TYR A 45 2.31 -8.70 -26.59
N GLN A 46 1.74 -9.52 -27.46
CA GLN A 46 2.36 -9.89 -28.74
C GLN A 46 2.49 -8.71 -29.73
N ASN A 47 1.66 -7.68 -29.63
CA ASN A 47 1.70 -6.51 -30.50
C ASN A 47 1.84 -5.20 -29.71
N PRO A 48 3.03 -4.88 -29.17
CA PRO A 48 3.22 -3.76 -28.24
C PRO A 48 2.96 -2.38 -28.86
N LYS A 49 2.80 -2.28 -30.18
CA LYS A 49 2.46 -1.04 -30.89
C LYS A 49 0.96 -0.88 -31.14
N SER A 50 0.14 -1.87 -30.78
CA SER A 50 -1.31 -1.78 -30.93
C SER A 50 -1.89 -0.66 -30.07
N GLU A 51 -3.07 -0.17 -30.45
CA GLU A 51 -3.82 0.83 -29.68
C GLU A 51 -4.22 0.27 -28.30
N GLU A 52 -4.52 -1.03 -28.23
CA GLU A 52 -4.80 -1.73 -26.97
C GLU A 52 -3.60 -1.72 -26.00
N ALA A 53 -2.39 -1.99 -26.51
CA ALA A 53 -1.18 -1.98 -25.68
C ALA A 53 -0.87 -0.57 -25.16
N LYS A 54 -1.12 0.46 -25.99
CA LYS A 54 -0.99 1.87 -25.57
C LYS A 54 -2.01 2.24 -24.50
N GLY A 55 -3.29 1.93 -24.73
CA GLY A 55 -4.34 2.20 -23.75
C GLY A 55 -4.13 1.46 -22.42
N ALA A 56 -3.63 0.22 -22.47
CA ALA A 56 -3.26 -0.52 -21.25
C ALA A 56 -2.08 0.11 -20.51
N SER A 57 -1.10 0.66 -21.24
CA SER A 57 0.01 1.41 -20.64
C SER A 57 -0.45 2.72 -20.01
N GLU A 58 -1.33 3.47 -20.67
CA GLU A 58 -1.92 4.70 -20.11
C GLU A 58 -2.76 4.40 -18.86
N PHE A 59 -3.55 3.33 -18.89
CA PHE A 59 -4.32 2.89 -17.73
C PHE A 59 -3.42 2.44 -16.57
N LEU A 60 -2.27 1.85 -16.87
CA LEU A 60 -1.27 1.50 -15.85
C LEU A 60 -0.75 2.74 -15.12
N ASP A 61 -0.51 3.84 -15.84
CA ASP A 61 -0.10 5.10 -15.22
C ASP A 61 -1.19 5.65 -14.29
N VAL A 62 -2.47 5.57 -14.69
CA VAL A 62 -3.60 5.97 -13.83
C VAL A 62 -3.63 5.14 -12.54
N LEU A 63 -3.43 3.81 -12.63
CA LEU A 63 -3.40 2.94 -11.45
C LEU A 63 -2.23 3.26 -10.51
N ILE A 64 -1.07 3.63 -11.08
CA ILE A 64 0.09 4.07 -10.30
C ILE A 64 -0.25 5.37 -9.56
N ASP A 65 -0.77 6.37 -10.27
CA ASP A 65 -1.13 7.67 -9.68
C ASP A 65 -2.20 7.52 -8.56
N GLU A 66 -3.19 6.65 -8.76
CA GLU A 66 -4.18 6.32 -7.71
C GLU A 66 -3.55 5.63 -6.50
N THR A 67 -2.57 4.76 -6.73
CA THR A 67 -1.89 4.02 -5.66
C THR A 67 -0.94 4.94 -4.90
N ASP A 68 -0.32 5.90 -5.59
CA ASP A 68 0.52 6.93 -4.99
C ASP A 68 -0.31 7.83 -4.08
N LYS A 69 -1.45 8.35 -4.55
CA LYS A 69 -2.38 9.13 -3.70
C LYS A 69 -2.87 8.31 -2.49
N PHE A 70 -3.16 7.03 -2.70
CA PHE A 70 -3.55 6.15 -1.59
C PHE A 70 -2.42 5.99 -0.58
N TYR A 71 -1.18 5.87 -1.04
CA TYR A 71 -0.01 5.76 -0.19
C TYR A 71 0.24 7.07 0.57
N GLU A 72 0.16 8.23 -0.07
CA GLU A 72 0.31 9.53 0.60
C GLU A 72 -0.70 9.70 1.75
N ASN A 73 -1.98 9.40 1.48
CA ASN A 73 -3.06 9.54 2.46
C ASN A 73 -2.91 8.59 3.65
N ASN A 74 -2.28 7.43 3.46
CA ASN A 74 -2.18 6.38 4.48
C ASN A 74 -0.72 6.04 4.84
N GLY A 75 0.23 6.91 4.48
CA GLY A 75 1.65 6.59 4.44
C GLY A 75 2.21 6.27 5.83
N GLU A 76 1.65 6.86 6.88
CA GLU A 76 2.02 6.55 8.26
C GLU A 76 1.69 5.10 8.62
N ILE A 77 0.46 4.65 8.38
CA ILE A 77 0.03 3.27 8.66
C ILE A 77 0.81 2.28 7.81
N LEU A 78 1.01 2.60 6.52
CA LEU A 78 1.73 1.73 5.58
C LEU A 78 3.21 1.61 5.94
N SER A 79 3.91 2.72 6.15
CA SER A 79 5.34 2.73 6.50
C SER A 79 5.62 2.08 7.85
N ASN A 80 4.76 2.30 8.86
CA ASN A 80 4.85 1.64 10.17
C ASN A 80 4.71 0.12 10.09
N ASN A 81 4.12 -0.40 9.01
CA ASN A 81 3.97 -1.82 8.73
C ASN A 81 4.98 -2.35 7.68
N GLY A 82 6.04 -1.57 7.41
CA GLY A 82 7.10 -1.93 6.47
C GLY A 82 6.65 -2.00 5.01
N LYS A 83 5.57 -1.30 4.65
CA LYS A 83 5.18 -1.13 3.25
C LYS A 83 5.94 0.06 2.68
N LYS A 84 6.40 -0.10 1.44
CA LYS A 84 7.05 0.96 0.65
C LYS A 84 6.13 1.37 -0.49
N PRO A 85 6.27 2.60 -1.04
CA PRO A 85 5.68 2.94 -2.32
C PRO A 85 6.05 1.92 -3.40
N HIS A 86 5.20 1.76 -4.41
CA HIS A 86 5.50 0.88 -5.53
C HIS A 86 6.79 1.32 -6.25
N ASN A 87 7.55 0.40 -6.85
CA ASN A 87 8.82 0.76 -7.53
C ASN A 87 8.62 1.69 -8.74
N ARG A 88 7.42 1.71 -9.33
CA ARG A 88 7.04 2.64 -10.41
C ARG A 88 6.35 3.91 -9.91
N SER A 89 6.24 4.07 -8.59
CA SER A 89 5.70 5.26 -7.95
C SER A 89 6.52 6.49 -8.33
N ARG A 90 5.85 7.63 -8.44
CA ARG A 90 6.49 8.94 -8.65
C ARG A 90 6.68 9.71 -7.35
N LEU A 91 6.33 9.09 -6.21
CA LEU A 91 6.47 9.71 -4.90
C LEU A 91 7.93 9.88 -4.52
N THR A 92 8.26 11.07 -4.02
CA THR A 92 9.54 11.30 -3.36
C THR A 92 9.55 10.58 -2.01
N GLU A 93 10.52 9.69 -1.80
CA GLU A 93 10.68 9.04 -0.50
C GLU A 93 10.94 10.10 0.59
N THR A 94 10.02 10.19 1.55
CA THR A 94 10.21 11.07 2.72
C THR A 94 11.05 10.35 3.77
N LYS A 95 11.91 11.11 4.47
CA LYS A 95 12.77 10.57 5.54
C LYS A 95 11.95 9.83 6.61
N LYS A 96 10.76 10.36 6.96
CA LYS A 96 9.84 9.76 7.94
C LYS A 96 9.38 8.36 7.53
N TRP A 97 8.99 8.16 6.27
CA TRP A 97 8.56 6.84 5.82
C TRP A 97 9.70 5.83 5.89
N SER A 98 10.90 6.22 5.43
CA SER A 98 12.08 5.35 5.45
C SER A 98 12.47 4.95 6.87
N GLU A 99 12.44 5.88 7.82
CA GLU A 99 12.69 5.61 9.25
C GLU A 99 11.65 4.64 9.84
N ASN A 100 10.36 4.85 9.56
CA ASN A 100 9.29 3.96 10.01
C ASN A 100 9.47 2.52 9.48
N ILE A 101 9.83 2.40 8.19
CA ILE A 101 10.06 1.10 7.55
C ILE A 101 11.27 0.39 8.15
N GLU A 102 12.37 1.12 8.39
CA GLU A 102 13.56 0.54 8.99
C GLU A 102 13.27 0.06 10.42
N SER A 103 12.61 0.90 11.23
CA SER A 103 12.16 0.53 12.58
C SER A 103 11.23 -0.69 12.57
N PHE A 104 10.37 -0.84 11.56
CA PHE A 104 9.55 -2.03 11.41
C PHE A 104 10.39 -3.29 11.20
N TYR A 105 11.42 -3.24 10.34
CA TYR A 105 12.27 -4.38 10.06
C TYR A 105 13.29 -4.68 11.17
N GLU A 106 13.74 -3.68 11.91
CA GLU A 106 14.52 -3.88 13.14
C GLU A 106 13.73 -4.69 14.16
N ARG A 107 12.44 -4.37 14.34
CA ARG A 107 11.52 -5.13 15.20
C ARG A 107 11.12 -6.48 14.62
N ASN A 108 11.15 -6.63 13.29
CA ASN A 108 10.74 -7.85 12.58
C ASN A 108 11.83 -8.35 11.60
N PRO A 109 13.00 -8.79 12.07
CA PRO A 109 14.13 -9.12 11.18
C PRO A 109 13.80 -10.20 10.14
N ARG A 110 12.94 -11.16 10.50
CA ARG A 110 12.51 -12.25 9.60
C ARG A 110 11.68 -11.77 8.40
N ARG A 111 11.06 -10.59 8.49
CA ARG A 111 10.21 -10.03 7.43
C ARG A 111 10.98 -9.12 6.48
N ARG A 112 12.26 -8.84 6.76
CA ARG A 112 13.12 -8.06 5.88
C ARG A 112 13.28 -8.80 4.54
N PRO A 113 13.03 -8.15 3.39
CA PRO A 113 13.34 -8.73 2.09
C PRO A 113 14.81 -9.14 2.04
N ARG A 114 15.08 -10.39 1.66
CA ARG A 114 16.45 -10.85 1.40
C ARG A 114 16.90 -10.26 0.06
N LYS A 115 18.13 -9.73 0.02
CA LYS A 115 18.78 -9.27 -1.22
C LYS A 115 19.04 -10.44 -2.16
#